data_AF-A0A534NAU1-F1
#
_entry.id   AF-A0A534NAU1-F1
#
_cell.length_a   1.000
_cell.length_b   1.000
_cell.length_c   1.000
_cell.angle_alpha   90.00
_cell.angle_beta   90.00
_cell.angle_gamma   90.00
#
_symmetry.space_group_name_H-M   'P 1'
#
loop_
_entity.id
_entity.type
_entity.pdbx_description
1 polymer ?
#
loop_
_entity_poly.entity_id
_entity_poly.type
_entity_poly.pdbx_seq_one_letter_code
_entity_poly.pdbx_strand_id
1 'polypeptide(L)'
;MPRRYPDWVKVKAPGSPNYFRLKRILRDHDLHTVCEEARCPNIGECWGHNTATFLILGDICTRGCRFCAISKGKPTLLDPEEPRNVGLVVKDLGLEHIVVTSVDRDDLPDGGSVHFAKTV
;
A
#
# COMPACT_ATOMS: atom_id res chain seq x y z
N MET A 1 18.40 -23.54 -6.16
CA MET A 1 18.95 -22.16 -6.13
C MET A 1 17.95 -21.25 -6.84
N PRO A 2 17.54 -20.10 -6.26
CA PRO A 2 16.72 -19.15 -7.00
C PRO A 2 17.49 -18.71 -8.25
N ARG A 3 16.83 -18.72 -9.42
CA ARG A 3 17.41 -18.20 -10.65
C ARG A 3 17.73 -16.72 -10.45
N ARG A 4 18.98 -16.32 -10.76
CA ARG A 4 19.38 -14.91 -10.71
C ARG A 4 18.55 -14.12 -11.72
N TYR A 5 18.02 -12.97 -11.31
CA TYR A 5 17.29 -12.10 -12.23
C TYR A 5 18.23 -11.60 -13.35
N PRO A 6 17.75 -11.56 -14.61
CA PRO A 6 18.46 -10.89 -15.70
C PRO A 6 18.75 -9.42 -15.39
N ASP A 7 19.81 -8.86 -15.98
CA ASP A 7 20.23 -7.49 -15.69
C ASP A 7 19.18 -6.44 -16.08
N TRP A 8 18.41 -6.69 -17.15
CA TRP A 8 17.40 -5.76 -17.66
C TRP A 8 16.15 -5.60 -16.76
N VAL A 9 15.94 -6.47 -15.76
CA VAL A 9 14.84 -6.36 -14.78
C VAL A 9 15.25 -5.58 -13.53
N LYS A 10 16.55 -5.35 -13.33
CA LYS A 10 17.06 -4.77 -12.08
C LYS A 10 16.80 -3.27 -12.04
N VAL A 11 16.41 -2.79 -10.86
CA VAL A 11 16.18 -1.38 -10.55
C VAL A 11 17.14 -0.91 -9.45
N LYS A 12 17.31 0.40 -9.34
CA LYS A 12 18.07 1.00 -8.23
C LYS A 12 17.27 0.91 -6.94
N ALA A 13 17.95 0.64 -5.83
CA ALA A 13 17.31 0.66 -4.52
C ALA A 13 16.79 2.08 -4.19
N PRO A 14 15.62 2.20 -3.54
CA PRO A 14 15.08 3.50 -3.15
C PRO A 14 15.94 4.14 -2.07
N GLY A 15 16.14 5.45 -2.15
CA GLY A 15 16.93 6.21 -1.19
C GLY A 15 16.80 7.72 -1.31
N SER A 16 15.79 8.22 -2.03
CA SER A 16 15.55 9.65 -2.16
C SER A 16 15.01 10.23 -0.83
N PRO A 17 15.22 11.53 -0.56
CA PRO A 17 14.60 12.19 0.59
C PRO A 17 13.07 12.02 0.62
N ASN A 18 12.42 12.06 -0.54
CA ASN A 18 10.96 11.87 -0.63
C ASN A 18 10.54 10.46 -0.24
N TYR A 19 11.32 9.44 -0.62
CA TYR A 19 11.06 8.07 -0.21
C TYR A 19 11.02 7.93 1.32
N PHE A 20 12.02 8.46 2.01
CA PHE A 20 12.08 8.42 3.48
C PHE A 20 10.99 9.27 4.14
N ARG A 21 10.58 10.38 3.52
CA ARG A 21 9.47 11.22 3.98
C ARG A 21 8.15 10.46 3.92
N LEU A 22 7.79 9.89 2.76
CA LEU A 22 6.57 9.10 2.60
C LEU A 22 6.55 7.91 3.56
N LYS A 23 7.65 7.17 3.64
CA LYS A 23 7.77 6.01 4.52
C LYS A 23 7.47 6.34 5.98
N ARG A 24 7.93 7.50 6.44
CA ARG A 24 7.70 7.95 7.82
C ARG A 24 6.23 8.30 8.04
N ILE A 25 5.67 9.13 7.16
CA ILE A 25 4.28 9.59 7.26
C ILE A 25 3.31 8.41 7.22
N LEU A 26 3.52 7.44 6.33
CA LEU A 26 2.68 6.23 6.27
C LEU A 26 2.67 5.47 7.60
N ARG A 27 3.84 5.30 8.23
CA ARG A 27 3.97 4.64 9.54
C ARG A 27 3.35 5.44 10.68
N ASP A 28 3.51 6.76 10.67
CA ASP A 28 2.97 7.65 11.70
C ASP A 28 1.43 7.65 11.69
N HIS A 29 0.80 7.33 10.54
CA HIS A 29 -0.64 7.25 10.36
C HIS A 29 -1.20 5.82 10.27
N ASP A 30 -0.37 4.80 10.55
CA ASP A 30 -0.73 3.38 10.45
C ASP A 30 -1.36 3.00 9.09
N LEU A 31 -0.82 3.56 8.00
CA LEU A 31 -1.29 3.33 6.64
C LEU A 31 -0.38 2.36 5.88
N HIS A 32 -0.99 1.53 5.06
CA HIS A 32 -0.29 0.58 4.20
C HIS A 32 -0.31 1.01 2.73
N THR A 33 0.70 0.58 1.99
CA THR A 33 0.74 0.74 0.53
C THR A 33 1.05 -0.58 -0.13
N VAL A 34 0.44 -0.83 -1.29
CA VAL A 34 0.81 -2.00 -2.10
C VAL A 34 2.25 -1.88 -2.61
N CYS A 35 2.77 -0.65 -2.70
CA CYS A 35 4.17 -0.39 -3.04
C CYS A 35 5.12 -1.14 -2.10
N GLU A 36 4.86 -1.10 -0.79
CA GLU A 36 5.65 -1.80 0.23
C GLU A 36 5.21 -3.26 0.39
N GLU A 37 3.91 -3.52 0.58
CA GLU A 37 3.42 -4.87 0.91
C GLU A 37 3.59 -5.88 -0.23
N ALA A 38 3.47 -5.41 -1.48
CA ALA A 38 3.72 -6.26 -2.65
C ALA A 38 5.20 -6.27 -3.10
N ARG A 39 6.09 -5.56 -2.39
CA ARG A 39 7.52 -5.45 -2.69
C ARG A 39 7.78 -4.91 -4.10
N CYS A 40 7.07 -3.84 -4.46
CA CYS A 40 7.14 -3.26 -5.80
C CYS A 40 8.55 -2.72 -6.09
N PRO A 41 9.21 -3.14 -7.20
CA PRO A 41 10.52 -2.61 -7.56
C PRO A 41 10.49 -1.10 -7.90
N ASN A 42 9.33 -0.58 -8.31
CA ASN A 42 9.18 0.81 -8.76
C ASN A 42 8.91 1.82 -7.63
N ILE A 43 8.88 1.37 -6.37
CA ILE A 43 8.54 2.23 -5.22
C ILE A 43 9.36 3.53 -5.16
N GLY A 44 10.66 3.47 -5.47
CA GLY A 44 11.53 4.65 -5.46
C GLY A 44 11.21 5.66 -6.56
N GLU A 45 10.79 5.20 -7.73
CA GLU A 45 10.39 6.04 -8.86
C GLU A 45 9.02 6.64 -8.62
N CYS A 46 8.01 5.82 -8.30
CA CYS A 46 6.64 6.26 -8.05
C CYS A 46 6.57 7.30 -6.93
N TRP A 47 7.18 7.01 -5.77
CA TRP A 47 7.19 7.96 -4.66
C TRP A 47 8.04 9.20 -4.99
N GLY A 48 9.04 9.09 -5.87
CA GLY A 48 9.79 10.23 -6.39
C GLY A 48 8.93 11.19 -7.24
N HIS A 49 7.89 10.68 -7.90
CA HIS A 49 6.95 11.44 -8.72
C HIS A 49 5.66 11.83 -7.96
N ASN A 50 5.69 11.88 -6.62
CA ASN A 50 4.53 12.24 -5.80
C ASN A 50 3.28 11.41 -6.12
N THR A 51 3.46 10.10 -6.33
CA THR A 51 2.37 9.14 -6.47
C THR A 51 2.59 7.94 -5.57
N ALA A 52 1.49 7.40 -5.02
CA ALA A 52 1.49 6.19 -4.22
C ALA A 52 0.17 5.44 -4.42
N THR A 53 0.23 4.13 -4.18
CA THR A 53 -0.95 3.28 -4.19
C THR A 53 -1.22 2.79 -2.77
N PHE A 54 -2.27 3.35 -2.15
CA PHE A 54 -2.71 3.00 -0.81
C PHE A 54 -3.36 1.61 -0.83
N LEU A 55 -3.02 0.80 0.17
CA LEU A 55 -3.63 -0.50 0.43
C LEU A 55 -4.49 -0.34 1.68
N ILE A 56 -5.79 -0.18 1.49
CA ILE A 56 -6.75 -0.05 2.60
C ILE A 56 -7.25 -1.42 3.07
N LEU A 57 -7.99 -1.42 4.18
CA LEU A 57 -8.49 -2.60 4.88
C LEU A 57 -7.41 -3.43 5.59
N GLY A 58 -6.22 -2.86 5.79
CA GLY A 58 -5.04 -3.49 6.41
C GLY A 58 -4.08 -4.15 5.41
N ASP A 59 -3.12 -4.91 5.93
CA ASP A 59 -2.02 -5.56 5.19
C ASP A 59 -2.14 -7.09 5.09
N ILE A 60 -3.16 -7.69 5.70
CA ILE A 60 -3.41 -9.13 5.70
C ILE A 60 -4.67 -9.42 4.87
N CYS A 61 -4.49 -10.16 3.78
CA CYS A 61 -5.57 -10.61 2.91
C CYS A 61 -6.16 -11.94 3.39
N THR A 62 -7.50 -12.06 3.35
CA THR A 62 -8.19 -13.33 3.62
C THR A 62 -7.94 -14.38 2.54
N ARG A 63 -7.47 -13.97 1.36
CA ARG A 63 -7.22 -14.83 0.20
C ARG A 63 -5.74 -15.15 -0.05
N GLY A 64 -5.53 -16.26 -0.75
CA GLY A 64 -4.23 -16.89 -0.97
C GLY A 64 -3.71 -16.86 -2.40
N CYS A 65 -3.76 -15.72 -3.11
CA CYS A 65 -3.29 -15.64 -4.50
C CYS A 65 -1.80 -15.99 -4.61
N ARG A 66 -1.47 -16.99 -5.45
CA ARG A 66 -0.11 -17.58 -5.54
C ARG A 66 0.97 -16.59 -6.00
N PHE A 67 0.60 -15.56 -6.75
CA PHE A 67 1.52 -14.54 -7.25
C PHE A 67 1.66 -13.34 -6.32
N CYS A 68 0.72 -13.15 -5.39
CA CYS A 68 0.65 -11.95 -4.58
C CYS A 68 1.62 -12.05 -3.40
N ALA A 69 2.36 -10.98 -3.11
CA ALA A 69 3.33 -10.95 -2.01
C ALA A 69 2.73 -10.48 -0.67
N ILE A 70 1.59 -9.79 -0.68
CA ILE A 70 0.87 -9.29 0.52
C ILE A 70 0.62 -10.43 1.51
N SER A 71 0.65 -10.14 2.82
CA SER A 71 0.43 -11.14 3.86
C SER A 71 -0.94 -11.82 3.74
N LYS A 72 -1.02 -13.10 4.12
CA LYS A 72 -2.26 -13.90 4.04
C LYS A 72 -2.58 -14.44 5.43
N GLY A 73 -3.84 -14.39 5.81
CA GLY A 73 -4.27 -14.89 7.12
C GLY A 73 -5.53 -14.23 7.63
N LYS A 74 -5.68 -14.22 8.96
CA LYS A 74 -6.77 -13.54 9.64
C LYS A 74 -6.43 -12.05 9.78
N PRO A 75 -7.24 -11.13 9.21
CA PRO A 75 -7.01 -9.70 9.34
C PRO A 75 -7.14 -9.22 10.80
N THR A 76 -6.55 -8.06 11.08
CA THR A 76 -6.79 -7.31 12.31
C THR A 76 -8.15 -6.62 12.30
N LEU A 77 -8.50 -5.96 13.41
CA LEU A 77 -9.71 -5.14 13.47
C LEU A 77 -9.61 -4.01 12.44
N LEU A 78 -10.73 -3.75 11.74
CA LEU A 78 -10.80 -2.66 10.79
C LEU A 78 -10.72 -1.32 11.53
N ASP A 79 -9.76 -0.49 11.14
CA ASP A 79 -9.68 0.89 11.64
C ASP A 79 -10.74 1.76 10.95
N PRO A 80 -11.73 2.32 11.68
CA PRO A 80 -12.72 3.21 11.08
C PRO A 80 -12.14 4.58 10.64
N GLU A 81 -10.97 4.98 11.16
CA GLU A 81 -10.33 6.27 10.84
C GLU A 81 -9.39 6.19 9.62
N GLU A 82 -9.07 4.99 9.11
CA GLU A 82 -8.21 4.78 7.93
C GLU A 82 -8.62 5.68 6.73
N PRO A 83 -9.90 5.83 6.34
CA PRO A 83 -10.28 6.70 5.22
C PRO A 83 -9.88 8.16 5.44
N ARG A 84 -10.05 8.66 6.67
CA ARG A 84 -9.70 10.02 7.05
C ARG A 84 -8.18 10.20 7.05
N ASN A 85 -7.45 9.21 7.58
CA ASN A 85 -5.99 9.22 7.60
C ASN A 85 -5.40 9.22 6.18
N VAL A 86 -5.97 8.43 5.25
CA VAL A 86 -5.60 8.48 3.83
C VAL A 86 -5.77 9.90 3.28
N GLY A 87 -6.93 10.52 3.48
CA GLY A 87 -7.16 11.90 3.01
C GLY A 87 -6.19 12.93 3.58
N LEU A 88 -5.84 12.83 4.87
CA LEU A 88 -4.84 13.69 5.51
C LEU A 88 -3.45 13.50 4.89
N VAL A 89 -3.01 12.25 4.75
CA VAL A 89 -1.69 11.93 4.20
C VAL A 89 -1.55 12.35 2.74
N VAL A 90 -2.60 12.16 1.93
CA VAL A 90 -2.64 12.62 0.52
C VAL A 90 -2.44 14.13 0.45
N LYS A 91 -3.13 14.89 1.31
CA LYS A 91 -2.99 16.35 1.39
C LYS A 91 -1.60 16.77 1.87
N ASP A 92 -1.08 16.16 2.92
CA ASP A 92 0.19 16.54 3.55
C ASP A 92 1.41 16.21 2.68
N LEU A 93 1.30 15.16 1.86
CA LEU A 93 2.32 14.78 0.89
C LEU A 93 2.23 15.57 -0.42
N GLY A 94 1.10 16.22 -0.70
CA GLY A 94 0.86 16.89 -1.98
C GLY A 94 0.90 15.92 -3.16
N LEU A 95 0.31 14.73 -3.00
CA LEU A 95 0.26 13.74 -4.08
C LEU A 95 -0.65 14.24 -5.20
N GLU A 96 -0.16 14.24 -6.43
CA GLU A 96 -0.93 14.71 -7.61
C GLU A 96 -1.86 13.61 -8.15
N HIS A 97 -1.44 12.36 -7.97
CA HIS A 97 -2.20 11.19 -8.39
C HIS A 97 -2.05 10.08 -7.36
N ILE A 98 -3.17 9.48 -6.97
CA ILE A 98 -3.20 8.36 -6.04
C ILE A 98 -4.03 7.24 -6.63
N VAL A 99 -3.70 6.02 -6.22
CA VAL A 99 -4.52 4.84 -6.48
C VAL A 99 -4.91 4.26 -5.13
N VAL A 100 -6.18 3.91 -4.98
CA VAL A 100 -6.68 3.19 -3.81
C VAL A 100 -6.99 1.76 -4.22
N THR A 101 -6.42 0.79 -3.51
CA THR A 101 -6.71 -0.64 -3.65
C THR A 101 -6.84 -1.25 -2.26
N SER A 102 -7.30 -2.49 -2.14
CA SER A 102 -7.49 -3.13 -0.84
C SER A 102 -7.01 -4.58 -0.83
N VAL A 103 -6.86 -5.12 0.37
CA VAL A 103 -6.90 -6.56 0.59
C VAL A 103 -8.34 -7.09 0.49
N ASP A 104 -8.51 -8.40 0.30
CA ASP A 104 -9.82 -9.04 0.47
C ASP A 104 -10.15 -9.13 1.97
N ARG A 105 -11.39 -8.75 2.32
CA ARG A 105 -11.97 -8.82 3.67
C ARG A 105 -13.22 -9.68 3.68
N ASP A 106 -13.05 -10.96 3.36
CA ASP A 106 -14.16 -11.92 3.37
C ASP A 106 -14.75 -12.11 4.80
N ASP A 107 -14.10 -11.58 5.85
CA ASP A 107 -14.58 -11.56 7.22
C ASP A 107 -15.61 -10.45 7.52
N LEU A 108 -15.71 -9.43 6.66
CA LEU A 108 -16.67 -8.33 6.82
C LEU A 108 -17.99 -8.64 6.09
N PRO A 109 -19.16 -8.30 6.66
CA PRO A 109 -20.45 -8.56 6.02
C PRO A 109 -20.63 -7.92 4.64
N ASP A 110 -19.99 -6.77 4.41
CA ASP A 110 -20.04 -6.00 3.16
C ASP A 110 -18.76 -6.14 2.31
N GLY A 111 -17.85 -7.03 2.72
CA GLY A 111 -16.54 -7.22 2.10
C GLY A 111 -15.62 -5.99 2.13
N GLY A 112 -15.95 -4.95 2.91
CA GLY A 112 -15.22 -3.67 2.93
C GLY A 112 -15.71 -2.62 1.93
N SER A 113 -16.82 -2.86 1.23
CA SER A 113 -17.36 -1.93 0.22
C SER A 113 -17.68 -0.53 0.79
N VAL A 114 -18.26 -0.44 1.99
CA VAL A 114 -18.53 0.86 2.65
C VAL A 114 -17.25 1.59 2.98
N HIS A 115 -16.21 0.86 3.38
CA HIS A 115 -14.92 1.47 3.70
C HIS A 115 -14.27 2.05 2.45
N PHE A 116 -14.27 1.29 1.34
CA PHE A 116 -13.78 1.76 0.05
C PHE A 116 -14.49 3.06 -0.38
N ALA A 117 -15.82 3.12 -0.24
CA ALA A 117 -16.62 4.30 -0.56
C ALA A 117 -16.35 5.51 0.35
N LYS A 118 -15.91 5.30 1.60
CA LYS A 118 -15.53 6.39 2.51
C LYS A 118 -14.14 6.94 2.22
N THR A 119 -13.26 6.15 1.61
CA THR A 119 -11.90 6.56 1.27
C THR A 119 -11.85 7.43 0.02
N VAL A 120 -12.82 7.27 -0.89
CA VAL A 120 -12.96 8.05 -2.13
C VAL A 120 -13.78 9.31 -1.87
#